data_AF-A0A349U4Z0-F1
#
_entry.id   AF-A0A349U4Z0-F1
#
_cell.length_a   1.000
_cell.length_b   1.000
_cell.length_c   1.000
_cell.angle_alpha   90.00
_cell.angle_beta   90.00
_cell.angle_gamma   90.00
#
_symmetry.space_group_name_H-M   'P 1'
#
loop_
_entity.id
_entity.type
_entity.pdbx_description
1 polymer ?
#
loop_
_entity_poly.entity_id
_entity_poly.type
_entity_poly.pdbx_seq_one_letter_code
_entity_poly.pdbx_strand_id
1 'polypeptide(L)'
;MSVNKYYQVQMEALAYSKTEEYKLEIRKRCPVEGTGAELVHYHGLRHACYWGRLKVELQAVLTALAVNIKRWANIMLAGLRNAKIRHAV
;
A
#
# COMPACT_ATOMS: atom_id res chain seq x y z
N MET A 1 -22.29 -26.35 -21.28
CA MET A 1 -21.32 -25.44 -20.62
C MET A 1 -21.06 -25.97 -19.22
N SER A 2 -19.86 -26.49 -18.95
CA SER A 2 -19.50 -26.92 -17.59
C SER A 2 -19.25 -25.69 -16.73
N VAL A 3 -19.94 -25.57 -15.60
CA VAL A 3 -19.67 -24.50 -14.63
C VAL A 3 -18.30 -24.74 -13.98
N ASN A 4 -17.53 -23.69 -13.76
CA ASN A 4 -16.20 -23.76 -13.13
C ASN A 4 -16.30 -24.38 -11.72
N LYS A 5 -15.37 -25.26 -11.35
CA LYS A 5 -15.30 -25.93 -10.03
C LYS A 5 -15.43 -24.96 -8.84
N TYR A 6 -14.95 -23.73 -8.98
CA TYR A 6 -14.93 -22.70 -7.93
C TYR A 6 -16.08 -21.69 -8.04
N TYR A 7 -17.09 -21.96 -8.86
CA TYR A 7 -18.17 -21.01 -9.10
C TYR A 7 -18.91 -20.64 -7.81
N GLN A 8 -19.22 -21.61 -6.95
CA GLN A 8 -19.93 -21.37 -5.70
C GLN A 8 -19.12 -20.48 -4.75
N VAL A 9 -17.83 -20.78 -4.58
CA VAL A 9 -16.91 -19.97 -3.75
C VAL A 9 -16.82 -18.52 -4.24
N GLN A 10 -16.80 -18.31 -5.57
CA GLN A 10 -16.80 -16.96 -6.15
C GLN A 10 -18.11 -16.22 -5.88
N MET A 11 -19.26 -16.89 -5.99
CA MET A 11 -20.57 -16.29 -5.71
C MET A 11 -20.69 -15.89 -4.22
N GLU A 12 -20.21 -16.72 -3.31
CA GLU A 12 -20.17 -16.43 -1.87
C GLU A 12 -19.28 -15.22 -1.56
N ALA A 13 -18.07 -15.16 -2.13
CA ALA A 13 -17.16 -14.03 -1.97
C ALA A 13 -17.76 -12.72 -2.52
N LEU A 14 -18.46 -12.77 -3.65
CA LEU A 14 -19.18 -11.62 -4.21
C LEU A 14 -20.33 -11.15 -3.32
N ALA A 15 -21.07 -12.07 -2.71
CA ALA A 15 -22.11 -11.75 -1.75
C ALA A 15 -21.51 -11.07 -0.51
N TYR A 16 -20.42 -11.63 0.03
CA TYR A 16 -19.68 -11.04 1.15
C TYR A 16 -19.14 -9.64 0.82
N SER A 17 -18.61 -9.44 -0.39
CA SER A 17 -18.07 -8.14 -0.80
C SER A 17 -19.09 -6.99 -0.80
N LYS A 18 -20.40 -7.29 -0.80
CA LYS A 18 -21.46 -6.27 -0.75
C LYS A 18 -21.84 -5.86 0.67
N THR A 19 -21.42 -6.64 1.67
CA THR A 19 -21.73 -6.39 3.08
C THR A 19 -21.02 -5.14 3.62
N GLU A 20 -21.59 -4.52 4.65
CA GLU A 20 -20.98 -3.34 5.27
C GLU A 20 -19.74 -3.72 6.09
N GLU A 21 -19.73 -4.92 6.66
CA GLU A 21 -18.58 -5.51 7.36
C GLU A 21 -17.36 -5.55 6.43
N TYR A 22 -17.53 -6.04 5.21
CA TYR A 22 -16.45 -6.06 4.22
C TYR A 22 -15.93 -4.66 3.86
N LYS A 23 -16.82 -3.67 3.72
CA LYS A 23 -16.42 -2.29 3.42
C LYS A 23 -15.55 -1.70 4.54
N LEU A 24 -15.90 -1.99 5.80
CA LEU A 24 -15.10 -1.58 6.96
C LEU A 24 -13.72 -2.25 6.98
N GLU A 25 -13.65 -3.53 6.62
CA GLU A 25 -12.39 -4.26 6.50
C GLU A 25 -11.49 -3.70 5.39
N ILE A 26 -12.05 -3.50 4.19
CA ILE A 26 -11.30 -2.96 3.04
C ILE A 26 -10.80 -1.55 3.31
N ARG A 27 -11.57 -0.72 4.00
CA ARG A 27 -11.13 0.65 4.35
C ARG A 27 -9.85 0.66 5.19
N LYS A 28 -9.63 -0.36 6.03
CA LYS A 28 -8.39 -0.52 6.79
C LYS A 28 -7.21 -1.00 5.93
N ARG A 29 -7.48 -1.83 4.91
CA ARG A 29 -6.46 -2.41 4.02
C ARG A 29 -5.97 -1.45 2.93
N CYS A 30 -6.86 -0.61 2.41
CA CYS A 30 -6.58 0.34 1.34
C CYS A 30 -5.25 1.14 1.51
N PRO A 31 -4.95 1.75 2.68
CA PRO A 31 -3.67 2.45 2.86
C PRO A 31 -2.44 1.53 2.86
N VAL A 32 -2.60 0.28 3.33
CA VAL A 32 -1.52 -0.71 3.39
C VAL A 32 -1.21 -1.23 1.99
N GLU A 33 -2.23 -1.61 1.24
CA GLU A 33 -2.10 -2.11 -0.14
C GLU A 33 -1.52 -1.03 -1.06
N GLY A 34 -1.95 0.23 -0.93
CA GLY A 34 -1.38 1.34 -1.68
C GLY A 34 0.11 1.56 -1.39
N THR A 35 0.53 1.40 -0.13
CA THR A 35 1.94 1.52 0.25
C THR A 35 2.77 0.35 -0.27
N GLY A 36 2.24 -0.87 -0.20
CA GLY A 36 2.88 -2.05 -0.79
C GLY A 36 3.04 -1.93 -2.30
N ALA A 37 2.00 -1.46 -2.99
CA ALA A 37 2.05 -1.19 -4.43
C ALA A 37 3.12 -0.13 -4.76
N GLU A 38 3.23 0.94 -3.96
CA GLU A 38 4.26 1.96 -4.16
C GLU A 38 5.66 1.35 -4.08
N LEU A 39 5.93 0.56 -3.04
CA LEU A 39 7.22 -0.09 -2.81
C LEU A 39 7.59 -1.04 -3.97
N VAL A 40 6.63 -1.84 -4.43
CA VAL A 40 6.83 -2.83 -5.50
C VAL A 40 7.04 -2.17 -6.86
N HIS A 41 6.24 -1.15 -7.20
CA HIS A 41 6.24 -0.56 -8.54
C HIS A 41 7.24 0.59 -8.72
N TYR A 42 7.48 1.40 -7.68
CA TYR A 42 8.29 2.62 -7.80
C TYR A 42 9.63 2.55 -7.05
N HIS A 43 9.77 1.66 -6.07
CA HIS A 43 10.99 1.57 -5.24
C HIS A 43 11.72 0.22 -5.35
N GLY A 44 11.46 -0.52 -6.43
CA GLY A 44 12.25 -1.69 -6.82
C GLY A 44 12.08 -2.93 -5.94
N LEU A 45 11.08 -2.98 -5.04
CA LEU A 45 10.88 -4.11 -4.12
C LEU A 45 10.52 -5.42 -4.85
N ARG A 46 10.05 -5.35 -6.10
CA ARG A 46 9.78 -6.54 -6.94
C ARG A 46 11.05 -7.34 -7.26
N HIS A 47 12.21 -6.69 -7.30
CA HIS A 47 13.46 -7.30 -7.73
C HIS A 47 14.44 -7.37 -6.57
N ALA A 48 14.92 -8.59 -6.28
CA ALA A 48 16.02 -8.79 -5.36
C ALA A 48 17.32 -8.33 -6.03
N CYS A 49 17.96 -7.30 -5.49
CA CYS A 49 19.28 -6.84 -5.94
C CYS A 49 20.40 -7.73 -5.39
N TYR A 50 20.16 -8.36 -4.23
CA TYR A 50 21.12 -9.20 -3.53
C TYR A 50 20.71 -10.67 -3.49
N TRP A 51 21.70 -11.54 -3.32
CA TRP A 51 21.52 -12.98 -3.19
C TRP A 51 21.46 -13.36 -1.72
N GLY A 52 20.52 -14.23 -1.38
CA GLY A 52 20.30 -14.73 -0.01
C GLY A 52 19.24 -13.95 0.77
N ARG A 53 18.47 -14.68 1.58
CA ARG A 53 17.27 -14.18 2.27
C ARG A 53 17.55 -12.95 3.15
N LEU A 54 18.63 -13.00 3.93
CA LEU A 54 18.97 -11.93 4.87
C LEU A 54 19.27 -10.59 4.16
N LYS A 55 19.94 -10.63 2.99
CA LYS A 55 20.25 -9.41 2.24
C LYS A 55 19.00 -8.83 1.55
N VAL A 56 18.11 -9.69 1.06
CA VAL A 56 16.83 -9.26 0.47
C VAL A 56 15.92 -8.66 1.54
N GLU A 57 15.91 -9.23 2.75
CA GLU A 57 15.19 -8.67 3.89
C GLU A 57 15.73 -7.29 4.28
N LEU A 58 17.05 -7.13 4.37
CA LEU A 58 17.67 -5.83 4.61
C LEU A 58 17.33 -4.82 3.50
N GLN A 59 17.36 -5.22 2.22
CA GLN A 59 16.93 -4.37 1.11
C GLN A 59 15.49 -3.90 1.32
N ALA A 60 14.57 -4.82 1.64
CA ALA A 60 13.16 -4.49 1.84
C ALA A 60 12.95 -3.50 3.00
N VAL A 61 13.63 -3.72 4.13
CA VAL A 61 13.54 -2.84 5.31
C VAL A 61 14.10 -1.45 5.01
N LEU A 62 15.26 -1.36 4.34
CA LEU A 62 15.87 -0.08 3.98
C LEU A 62 15.04 0.69 2.97
N THR A 63 14.45 0.01 1.97
CA THR A 63 13.53 0.62 1.02
C THR A 63 12.29 1.17 1.73
N ALA A 64 11.69 0.41 2.64
CA ALA A 64 10.53 0.86 3.41
C ALA A 64 10.87 2.08 4.28
N LEU A 65 12.05 2.09 4.91
CA LEU A 65 12.55 3.23 5.69
C LEU A 65 12.68 4.49 4.82
N ALA A 66 13.28 4.37 3.63
CA ALA A 66 13.46 5.49 2.71
C ALA A 66 12.11 6.10 2.27
N VAL A 67 11.12 5.26 1.94
CA VAL A 67 9.76 5.72 1.59
C VAL A 67 9.10 6.44 2.75
N ASN A 68 9.23 5.92 3.97
CA ASN A 68 8.69 6.58 5.16
C ASN A 68 9.33 7.97 5.36
N ILE A 69 10.66 8.09 5.25
CA ILE A 69 11.35 9.38 5.35
C ILE A 69 10.83 10.37 4.30
N LYS A 70 10.69 9.92 3.04
CA LYS A 70 10.12 10.74 1.95
C LYS A 70 8.72 11.26 2.28
N ARG A 71 7.85 10.41 2.84
CA ARG A 71 6.48 10.80 3.23
C ARG A 71 6.47 11.83 4.35
N TRP A 72 7.31 11.63 5.37
CA TRP A 72 7.44 12.60 6.48
C TRP A 72 7.93 13.96 5.97
N ALA A 73 8.93 13.97 5.09
CA ALA A 73 9.42 15.20 4.47
C ALA A 73 8.30 15.92 3.69
N ASN A 74 7.50 15.20 2.91
CA ASN A 74 6.38 15.78 2.17
C ASN A 74 5.31 16.38 3.09
N ILE A 75 4.97 15.71 4.20
CA ILE A 75 4.02 16.23 5.19
C ILE A 75 4.55 17.51 5.82
N MET A 76 5.82 17.53 6.22
CA MET A 76 6.45 18.71 6.82
C MET A 76 6.47 19.89 5.84
N LEU A 77 6.87 19.66 4.59
CA LEU A 77 6.87 20.68 3.54
C LEU A 77 5.46 21.22 3.24
N ALA A 78 4.46 20.33 3.19
CA ALA A 78 3.06 20.74 3.01
C ALA A 78 2.58 21.60 4.18
N GLY A 79 2.94 21.23 5.42
CA GLY A 79 2.64 22.02 6.62
C GLY A 79 3.23 23.43 6.56
N LEU A 80 4.51 23.54 6.17
CA LEU A 80 5.20 24.82 6.00
C LEU A 80 4.55 25.69 4.91
N ARG A 81 4.20 25.08 3.77
CA ARG A 81 3.51 25.79 2.68
C ARG A 81 2.16 26.33 3.13
N ASN A 82 1.39 25.54 3.88
CA ASN A 82 0.09 25.94 4.40
C ASN A 82 0.21 27.06 5.45
N ALA A 83 1.24 27.03 6.30
CA ALA A 83 1.53 28.12 7.23
C ALA A 83 1.86 29.42 6.46
N LYS A 84 2.73 29.35 5.44
CA LYS A 84 3.08 30.51 4.61
C LYS A 84 1.87 31.15 3.93
N ILE A 85 0.96 30.33 3.38
CA ILE A 85 -0.28 30.83 2.75
C ILE A 85 -1.16 31.55 3.78
N ARG A 86 -1.34 30.99 4.98
CA ARG A 86 -2.15 31.60 6.05
C ARG A 86 -1.60 32.93 6.57
N HIS A 87 -0.30 33.15 6.49
CA HIS A 87 0.32 34.42 6.89
C HIS A 87 0.34 35.47 5.77
N ALA A 88 0.03 35.09 4.52
CA ALA A 88 0.03 35.97 3.35
C ALA A 88 -1.38 36.44 2.94
N VAL A 89 -2.43 35.93 3.59
CA VAL A 89 -3.83 36.38 3.50
C VAL A 89 -4.11 37.28 4.69
#